data_AF-A0A7V9L882-F1
#
_entry.id   AF-A0A7V9L882-F1
#
_cell.length_a   1.000
_cell.length_b   1.000
_cell.length_c   1.000
_cell.angle_alpha   90.00
_cell.angle_beta   90.00
_cell.angle_gamma   90.00
#
_symmetry.space_group_name_H-M   'P 1'
#
loop_
_entity.id
_entity.type
_entity.pdbx_description
1 polymer ?
#
loop_
_entity_poly.entity_id
_entity_poly.type
_entity_poly.pdbx_seq_one_letter_code
_entity_poly.pdbx_strand_id
1 'polypeptide(L)'
;MQELASRLFEKRKSGSDLKALARELMRGFYDVCTSSGLDRVLADIATANPPLDVSERSTLEEHEPLFTAVVQQIEAINLDGGGPRNAKVPQLANCLVAGLGLALVDEPDKRIPLDGTVRAEVVRTIAAALETELAIPKMRESIVDDARRRVDEVHHSAFNKIVAQLDDRGVKMLKQPKVPLEAQTAADRALLDARNALIARVGGVAIDRAKAVIAKANADAAARIDLPVTLRATPREVALLRACQVHLAASNVATSLVDSLTELARIAWRLPEKPVHPYSASKTFAIGELIEHPKFGRGEVVSMLAGRIDVQFPEGKFTLVHVPPRR
;
A
#
# COMPACT_ATOMS: atom_id res chain seq x y z
N MET A 1 4.19 6.91 6.11
CA MET A 1 4.72 8.27 6.32
C MET A 1 6.05 8.54 5.62
N GLN A 2 7.09 7.74 5.80
CA GLN A 2 8.39 7.98 5.14
C GLN A 2 8.29 8.03 3.61
N GLU A 3 7.47 7.18 2.98
CA GLU A 3 7.24 7.22 1.54
C GLU A 3 6.54 8.53 1.08
N LEU A 4 5.57 9.02 1.84
CA LEU A 4 4.96 10.34 1.58
C LEU A 4 6.02 11.44 1.70
N ALA A 5 6.81 11.44 2.78
CA ALA A 5 7.89 12.39 2.98
C ALA A 5 8.90 12.36 1.83
N SER A 6 9.24 11.16 1.30
CA SER A 6 10.11 11.02 0.13
C SER A 6 9.53 11.70 -1.09
N ARG A 7 8.26 11.42 -1.43
CA ARG A 7 7.58 12.02 -2.58
C ARG A 7 7.47 13.53 -2.47
N LEU A 8 7.17 14.04 -1.28
CA LEU A 8 7.10 15.48 -1.03
C LEU A 8 8.47 16.14 -1.13
N PHE A 9 9.50 15.50 -0.57
CA PHE A 9 10.86 16.00 -0.62
C PHE A 9 11.41 16.02 -2.06
N GLU A 10 11.09 15.02 -2.89
CA GLU A 10 11.46 14.99 -4.32
C GLU A 10 10.79 16.10 -5.14
N LYS A 11 9.54 16.45 -4.82
CA LYS A 11 8.80 17.54 -5.47
C LYS A 11 9.25 18.92 -5.02
N ARG A 12 9.86 19.02 -3.84
CA ARG A 12 10.32 20.29 -3.26
C ARG A 12 11.51 20.85 -4.04
N LYS A 13 11.44 22.14 -4.39
CA LYS A 13 12.60 22.92 -4.87
C LYS A 13 13.34 23.54 -3.69
N SER A 14 14.65 23.76 -3.80
CA SER A 14 15.40 24.49 -2.75
C SER A 14 14.77 25.85 -2.50
N GLY A 15 14.58 26.21 -1.22
CA GLY A 15 13.89 27.44 -0.83
C GLY A 15 12.36 27.41 -1.00
N SER A 16 11.74 26.25 -1.21
CA SER A 16 10.26 26.15 -1.22
C SER A 16 9.67 26.48 0.14
N ASP A 17 8.46 27.03 0.12
CA ASP A 17 7.68 27.39 1.31
C ASP A 17 7.47 26.18 2.23
N LEU A 18 8.04 26.26 3.44
CA LEU A 18 7.92 25.24 4.47
C LEU A 18 6.48 25.09 4.97
N LYS A 19 5.69 26.17 4.92
CA LYS A 19 4.27 26.13 5.31
C LYS A 19 3.47 25.26 4.35
N ALA A 20 3.71 25.39 3.04
CA ALA A 20 3.09 24.52 2.05
C ALA A 20 3.48 23.04 2.26
N LEU A 21 4.76 22.76 2.52
CA LEU A 21 5.23 21.40 2.82
C LEU A 21 4.57 20.82 4.08
N ALA A 22 4.46 21.61 5.15
CA ALA A 22 3.80 21.20 6.39
C ALA A 22 2.33 20.84 6.15
N ARG A 23 1.59 21.66 5.39
CA ARG A 23 0.18 21.35 5.04
C ARG A 23 0.06 20.04 4.26
N GLU A 24 0.92 19.82 3.26
CA GLU A 24 0.89 18.59 2.48
C GLU A 24 1.24 17.35 3.33
N LEU A 25 2.18 17.48 4.28
CA LEU A 25 2.50 16.41 5.23
C LEU A 25 1.33 16.09 6.16
N MET A 26 0.66 17.10 6.71
CA MET A 26 -0.49 16.92 7.60
C MET A 26 -1.68 16.30 6.87
N ARG A 27 -1.99 16.78 5.66
CA ARG A 27 -3.01 16.15 4.79
C ARG A 27 -2.71 14.69 4.50
N GLY A 28 -1.46 14.41 4.11
CA GLY A 28 -1.09 13.04 3.80
C GLY A 28 -1.03 12.14 5.03
N PHE A 29 -0.76 12.69 6.23
CA PHE A 29 -0.92 11.94 7.48
C PHE A 29 -2.38 11.60 7.76
N TYR A 30 -3.30 12.56 7.60
CA TYR A 30 -4.73 12.31 7.70
C TYR A 30 -5.18 11.20 6.74
N ASP A 31 -4.77 11.30 5.47
CA ASP A 31 -5.09 10.30 4.45
C ASP A 31 -4.52 8.92 4.81
N VAL A 32 -3.28 8.89 5.31
CA VAL A 32 -2.65 7.65 5.79
C VAL A 32 -3.46 7.08 6.96
N CYS A 33 -3.78 7.86 7.98
CA CYS A 33 -4.55 7.38 9.13
C CYS A 33 -5.92 6.81 8.73
N THR A 34 -6.66 7.53 7.89
CA THR A 34 -8.00 7.13 7.42
C THR A 34 -7.92 5.85 6.58
N SER A 35 -7.03 5.81 5.58
CA SER A 35 -6.83 4.63 4.71
C SER A 35 -6.30 3.41 5.47
N SER A 36 -5.73 3.63 6.65
CA SER A 36 -5.09 2.65 7.52
C SER A 36 -5.98 2.13 8.64
N GLY A 37 -7.18 2.69 8.83
CA GLY A 37 -8.04 2.39 9.99
C GLY A 37 -7.42 2.82 11.32
N LEU A 38 -6.61 3.90 11.31
CA LEU A 38 -6.01 4.51 12.51
C LEU A 38 -6.87 5.69 13.01
N ASP A 39 -8.19 5.61 12.86
CA ASP A 39 -9.14 6.68 13.22
C ASP A 39 -9.04 7.09 14.69
N ARG A 40 -8.70 6.13 15.56
CA ARG A 40 -8.45 6.39 16.98
C ARG A 40 -7.27 7.33 17.21
N VAL A 41 -6.22 7.25 16.39
CA VAL A 41 -5.07 8.19 16.49
C VAL A 41 -5.55 9.61 16.18
N LEU A 42 -6.40 9.78 15.16
CA LEU A 42 -6.99 11.08 14.85
C LEU A 42 -7.91 11.57 15.98
N ALA A 43 -8.72 10.69 16.55
CA ALA A 43 -9.59 11.01 17.69
C ALA A 43 -8.80 11.40 18.95
N ASP A 44 -7.69 10.72 19.23
CA ASP A 44 -6.80 11.03 20.36
C ASP A 44 -6.11 12.39 20.15
N ILE A 45 -5.67 12.70 18.92
CA ILE A 45 -5.12 14.02 18.56
C ILE A 45 -6.18 15.12 18.74
N ALA A 46 -7.41 14.89 18.27
CA ALA A 46 -8.54 15.81 18.44
C ALA A 46 -8.84 16.07 19.92
N THR A 47 -8.89 15.00 20.72
CA THR A 47 -9.13 15.07 22.17
C THR A 47 -8.04 15.85 22.89
N ALA A 48 -6.78 15.68 22.48
CA ALA A 48 -5.65 16.40 23.07
C ALA A 48 -5.56 17.88 22.64
N ASN A 49 -6.23 18.26 21.54
CA ASN A 49 -6.11 19.59 20.93
C ASN A 49 -7.49 20.22 20.65
N PRO A 50 -8.38 20.41 21.63
CA PRO A 50 -9.65 21.08 21.40
C PRO A 50 -9.43 22.54 20.92
N PRO A 51 -10.24 23.06 19.98
CA PRO A 51 -11.49 22.49 19.45
C PRO A 51 -11.31 21.69 18.15
N LEU A 52 -10.16 21.05 17.91
CA LEU A 52 -9.90 20.27 16.69
C LEU A 52 -10.99 19.22 16.45
N ASP A 53 -11.59 19.27 15.26
CA ASP A 53 -12.49 18.24 14.73
C ASP A 53 -11.81 17.53 13.56
N VAL A 54 -11.69 16.21 13.60
CA VAL A 54 -11.03 15.39 12.55
C VAL A 54 -12.04 14.77 11.57
N SER A 55 -13.30 15.20 11.61
CA SER A 55 -14.33 14.77 10.65
C SER A 55 -13.99 15.17 9.21
N GLU A 56 -13.34 16.31 9.03
CA GLU A 56 -12.89 16.81 7.74
C GLU A 56 -11.37 16.68 7.59
N ARG A 57 -10.94 16.55 6.33
CA ARG A 57 -9.52 16.39 6.00
C ARG A 57 -8.70 17.65 6.31
N SER A 58 -9.29 18.83 6.07
CA SER A 58 -8.54 20.10 6.09
C SER A 58 -8.33 20.69 7.48
N THR A 59 -9.15 20.28 8.44
CA THR A 59 -9.15 20.83 9.80
C THR A 59 -7.83 20.56 10.53
N LEU A 60 -7.16 19.45 10.22
CA LEU A 60 -5.88 19.13 10.83
C LEU A 60 -4.80 20.14 10.42
N GLU A 61 -4.69 20.51 9.13
CA GLU A 61 -3.70 21.51 8.69
C GLU A 61 -4.11 22.96 8.95
N GLU A 62 -5.39 23.22 9.22
CA GLU A 62 -5.92 24.55 9.57
C GLU A 62 -5.85 24.83 11.08
N HIS A 63 -5.60 23.81 11.90
CA HIS A 63 -5.44 23.96 13.33
C HIS A 63 -4.10 24.64 13.69
N GLU A 64 -4.15 25.96 13.86
CA GLU A 64 -2.98 26.84 13.99
C GLU A 64 -1.92 26.37 15.01
N PRO A 65 -2.27 25.89 16.23
CA PRO A 65 -1.26 25.39 17.17
C PRO A 65 -0.48 24.18 16.65
N LEU A 66 -1.16 23.21 16.04
CA LEU A 66 -0.53 22.00 15.50
C LEU A 66 0.26 22.32 14.24
N PHE A 67 -0.32 23.13 13.36
CA PHE A 67 0.34 23.59 12.15
C PHE A 67 1.65 24.33 12.48
N THR A 68 1.61 25.25 13.45
CA THR A 68 2.78 25.98 13.92
C THR A 68 3.83 25.05 14.52
N ALA A 69 3.42 24.09 15.35
CA ALA A 69 4.34 23.10 15.93
C ALA A 69 5.04 22.26 14.84
N VAL A 70 4.32 21.80 13.82
CA VAL A 70 4.89 21.04 12.70
C VAL A 70 5.85 21.90 11.90
N VAL A 71 5.51 23.16 11.59
CA VAL A 71 6.41 24.08 10.88
C VAL A 71 7.70 24.30 11.67
N GLN A 72 7.62 24.53 12.98
CA GLN A 72 8.79 24.70 13.84
C GLN A 72 9.70 23.46 13.84
N GLN A 73 9.11 22.25 13.89
CA GLN A 73 9.88 21.00 13.80
C GLN A 73 10.58 20.86 12.44
N ILE A 74 9.93 21.29 11.35
CA ILE A 74 10.51 21.26 10.00
C ILE A 74 11.61 22.32 9.84
N GLU A 75 11.43 23.52 10.39
CA GLU A 75 12.44 24.59 10.38
C GLU A 75 13.71 24.21 11.16
N ALA A 76 13.55 23.44 12.24
CA ALA A 76 14.67 22.92 13.03
C ALA A 76 15.56 21.95 12.25
N ILE A 77 15.04 21.33 11.17
CA ILE A 77 15.85 20.49 10.28
C ILE A 77 16.32 21.31 9.08
N ASN A 78 17.64 21.31 8.84
CA ASN A 78 18.21 22.01 7.69
C ASN A 78 17.92 21.26 6.38
N LEU A 79 16.71 21.42 5.84
CA LEU A 79 16.25 20.76 4.63
C LEU A 79 17.07 21.10 3.38
N ASP A 80 17.65 22.30 3.33
CA ASP A 80 18.44 22.79 2.20
C ASP A 80 19.96 22.63 2.40
N GLY A 81 20.41 22.21 3.59
CA GLY A 81 21.82 21.98 3.90
C GLY A 81 22.48 20.87 3.08
N GLY A 82 23.80 20.94 2.93
CA GLY A 82 24.61 19.93 2.22
C GLY A 82 24.71 18.60 2.96
N GLY A 83 23.67 17.77 2.86
CA GLY A 83 23.62 16.42 3.43
C GLY A 83 22.88 15.43 2.52
N PRO A 84 23.00 14.12 2.76
CA PRO A 84 22.36 13.10 1.92
C PRO A 84 20.84 13.27 1.92
N ARG A 85 20.23 13.34 0.74
CA ARG A 85 18.77 13.53 0.60
C ARG A 85 17.96 12.46 1.36
N ASN A 86 18.43 11.21 1.34
CA ASN A 86 17.75 10.09 2.01
C ASN A 86 17.77 10.18 3.55
N ALA A 87 18.74 10.89 4.15
CA ALA A 87 18.77 11.08 5.60
C ALA A 87 17.66 12.03 6.08
N LYS A 88 17.18 12.92 5.20
CA LYS A 88 16.18 13.94 5.52
C LYS A 88 14.75 13.42 5.46
N VAL A 89 14.50 12.32 4.74
CA VAL A 89 13.17 11.72 4.61
C VAL A 89 12.65 11.16 5.94
N PRO A 90 13.42 10.33 6.68
CA PRO A 90 13.02 9.91 8.03
C PRO A 90 12.88 11.08 9.00
N GLN A 91 13.76 12.08 8.91
CA GLN A 91 13.70 13.28 9.75
C GLN A 91 12.40 14.06 9.53
N LEU A 92 12.01 14.27 8.27
CA LEU A 92 10.78 14.98 7.92
C LEU A 92 9.53 14.25 8.43
N ALA A 93 9.51 12.91 8.35
CA ALA A 93 8.44 12.12 8.95
C ALA A 93 8.41 12.26 10.49
N ASN A 94 9.57 12.30 11.14
CA ASN A 94 9.68 12.48 12.59
C ASN A 94 9.26 13.89 13.03
N CYS A 95 9.54 14.93 12.25
CA CYS A 95 9.07 16.29 12.52
C CYS A 95 7.56 16.36 12.62
N LEU A 96 6.85 15.66 11.72
CA LEU A 96 5.39 15.60 11.77
C LEU A 96 4.90 14.88 13.03
N VAL A 97 5.48 13.72 13.35
CA VAL A 97 5.12 12.94 14.54
C VAL A 97 5.34 13.78 15.81
N ALA A 98 6.49 14.42 15.93
CA ALA A 98 6.82 15.30 17.06
C ALA A 98 5.90 16.52 17.13
N GLY A 99 5.61 17.17 16.00
CA GLY A 99 4.72 18.34 15.94
C GLY A 99 3.27 18.03 16.31
N LEU A 100 2.82 16.80 16.07
CA LEU A 100 1.51 16.30 16.49
C LEU A 100 1.48 15.80 17.95
N GLY A 101 2.60 15.92 18.69
CA GLY A 101 2.70 15.43 20.07
C GLY A 101 2.62 13.91 20.17
N LEU A 102 2.92 13.19 19.09
CA LEU A 102 2.88 11.73 19.07
C LEU A 102 4.22 11.16 19.53
N ALA A 103 4.16 10.17 20.43
CA ALA A 103 5.32 9.40 20.84
C ALA A 103 5.35 8.06 20.10
N LEU A 104 6.49 7.74 19.51
CA LEU A 104 6.74 6.43 18.91
C LEU A 104 7.10 5.48 20.04
N VAL A 105 6.21 4.55 20.35
CA VAL A 105 6.51 3.49 21.31
C VAL A 105 7.36 2.44 20.60
N ASP A 106 8.39 1.92 21.27
CA ASP A 106 9.37 0.96 20.74
C ASP A 106 9.07 -0.51 21.09
N GLU A 107 7.86 -0.84 21.54
CA GLU A 107 7.44 -2.23 21.85
C GLU A 107 6.56 -2.87 20.75
N PRO A 108 7.14 -3.37 19.63
CA PRO A 108 6.41 -4.01 18.52
C PRO A 108 5.75 -5.34 18.91
N ASP A 109 6.10 -5.93 20.04
CA ASP A 109 5.86 -7.36 20.32
C ASP A 109 4.74 -7.66 21.34
N LYS A 110 3.93 -6.67 21.72
CA LYS A 110 2.75 -6.91 22.56
C LYS A 110 1.64 -7.62 21.78
N ARG A 111 1.81 -8.93 21.60
CA ARG A 111 0.85 -9.84 20.95
C ARG A 111 -0.44 -9.95 21.77
N ILE A 112 -1.54 -10.19 21.06
CA ILE A 112 -2.84 -10.48 21.62
C ILE A 112 -3.06 -11.99 21.43
N PRO A 113 -3.03 -12.81 22.49
CA PRO A 113 -3.32 -14.23 22.35
C PRO A 113 -4.79 -14.41 21.99
N LEU A 114 -5.06 -15.06 20.85
CA LEU A 114 -6.40 -15.53 20.47
C LEU A 114 -6.41 -17.06 20.48
N ASP A 115 -7.47 -17.64 21.02
CA ASP A 115 -7.68 -19.09 20.93
C ASP A 115 -7.90 -19.54 19.46
N GLY A 116 -7.75 -20.84 19.22
CA GLY A 116 -7.85 -21.41 17.87
C GLY A 116 -9.23 -21.24 17.23
N THR A 117 -10.29 -21.24 18.02
CA THR A 117 -11.68 -21.10 17.57
C THR A 117 -11.94 -19.68 17.09
N VAL A 118 -11.53 -18.69 17.88
CA VAL A 118 -11.65 -17.26 17.56
C VAL A 118 -10.81 -16.93 16.33
N ARG A 119 -9.62 -17.50 16.21
CA ARG A 119 -8.78 -17.35 15.01
C ARG A 119 -9.49 -17.87 13.75
N ALA A 120 -10.06 -19.07 13.80
CA ALA A 120 -10.79 -19.65 12.69
C ALA A 120 -12.03 -18.80 12.31
N GLU A 121 -12.72 -18.28 13.32
CA GLU A 121 -13.86 -17.38 13.15
C GLU A 121 -13.48 -16.06 12.47
N VAL A 122 -12.37 -15.45 12.90
CA VAL A 122 -11.81 -14.23 12.29
C VAL A 122 -11.47 -14.47 10.82
N VAL A 123 -10.74 -15.55 10.52
CA VAL A 123 -10.36 -15.90 9.14
C VAL A 123 -11.59 -16.12 8.28
N ARG A 124 -12.57 -16.89 8.77
CA ARG A 124 -13.83 -17.14 8.04
C ARG A 124 -14.59 -15.84 7.77
N THR A 125 -14.62 -14.95 8.74
CA THR A 125 -15.34 -13.67 8.64
C THR A 125 -14.67 -12.72 7.65
N ILE A 126 -13.33 -12.66 7.65
CA ILE A 126 -12.55 -11.90 6.66
C ILE A 126 -12.80 -12.48 5.26
N ALA A 127 -12.70 -13.80 5.10
CA ALA A 127 -12.94 -14.45 3.81
C ALA A 127 -14.36 -14.16 3.28
N ALA A 128 -15.38 -14.27 4.12
CA ALA A 128 -16.76 -13.96 3.75
C ALA A 128 -16.95 -12.48 3.36
N ALA A 129 -16.24 -11.56 4.03
CA ALA A 129 -16.25 -10.14 3.66
C ALA A 129 -15.64 -9.93 2.27
N LEU A 130 -14.48 -10.54 2.02
CA LEU A 130 -13.81 -10.45 0.73
C LEU A 130 -14.65 -11.07 -0.39
N GLU A 131 -15.27 -12.23 -0.17
CA GLU A 131 -16.15 -12.86 -1.17
C GLU A 131 -17.36 -11.99 -1.50
N THR A 132 -17.95 -11.36 -0.48
CA THR A 132 -19.14 -10.51 -0.67
C THR A 132 -18.79 -9.23 -1.42
N GLU A 133 -17.70 -8.57 -1.02
CA GLU A 133 -17.32 -7.24 -1.53
C GLU A 133 -16.49 -7.30 -2.82
N LEU A 134 -15.71 -8.36 -3.03
CA LEU A 134 -14.89 -8.56 -4.24
C LEU A 134 -15.54 -9.52 -5.24
N ALA A 135 -16.85 -9.76 -5.12
CA ALA A 135 -17.60 -10.43 -6.17
C ALA A 135 -17.40 -9.66 -7.50
N ILE A 136 -16.85 -10.33 -8.52
CA ILE A 136 -16.35 -9.72 -9.75
C ILE A 136 -17.34 -8.72 -10.38
N PRO A 137 -18.64 -9.04 -10.54
CA PRO A 137 -19.59 -8.09 -11.13
C PRO A 137 -19.71 -6.79 -10.33
N LYS A 138 -19.87 -6.91 -9.00
CA LYS A 138 -20.04 -5.77 -8.08
C LYS A 138 -18.79 -4.89 -8.02
N MET A 139 -17.62 -5.52 -8.08
CA MET A 139 -16.34 -4.82 -8.03
C MET A 139 -16.14 -3.95 -9.27
N ARG A 140 -16.37 -4.49 -10.47
CA ARG A 140 -16.24 -3.70 -11.71
C ARG A 140 -17.21 -2.54 -11.72
N GLU A 141 -18.49 -2.80 -11.40
CA GLU A 141 -19.52 -1.75 -11.34
C GLU A 141 -19.14 -0.66 -10.33
N SER A 142 -18.75 -1.05 -9.11
CA SER A 142 -18.36 -0.08 -8.08
C SER A 142 -17.15 0.78 -8.48
N ILE A 143 -16.14 0.18 -9.13
CA ILE A 143 -14.97 0.93 -9.61
C ILE A 143 -15.38 1.90 -10.72
N VAL A 144 -16.16 1.43 -11.70
CA VAL A 144 -16.61 2.24 -12.84
C VAL A 144 -17.47 3.41 -12.37
N ASP A 145 -18.41 3.17 -11.45
CA ASP A 145 -19.31 4.21 -10.94
C ASP A 145 -18.58 5.25 -10.09
N ASP A 146 -17.61 4.83 -9.27
CA ASP A 146 -16.77 5.76 -8.51
C ASP A 146 -15.80 6.53 -9.43
N ALA A 147 -15.16 5.85 -10.38
CA ALA A 147 -14.27 6.50 -11.34
C ALA A 147 -15.02 7.51 -12.20
N ARG A 148 -16.22 7.18 -12.67
CA ARG A 148 -17.05 8.10 -13.47
C ARG A 148 -17.40 9.37 -12.71
N ARG A 149 -17.66 9.28 -11.40
CA ARG A 149 -17.91 10.45 -10.52
C ARG A 149 -16.67 11.33 -10.33
N ARG A 150 -15.47 10.77 -10.52
CA ARG A 150 -14.19 11.49 -10.39
C ARG A 150 -13.71 12.13 -11.70
N VAL A 151 -14.26 11.72 -12.84
CA VAL A 151 -13.88 12.23 -14.17
C VAL A 151 -14.80 13.39 -14.55
N ASP A 152 -14.21 14.48 -15.06
CA ASP A 152 -14.96 15.62 -15.58
C ASP A 152 -15.94 15.20 -16.69
N GLU A 153 -17.12 15.82 -16.72
CA GLU A 153 -18.20 15.47 -17.65
C GLU A 153 -17.77 15.52 -19.12
N VAL A 154 -16.86 16.43 -19.46
CA VAL A 154 -16.27 16.57 -20.81
C VAL A 154 -15.55 15.29 -21.28
N HIS A 155 -15.10 14.45 -20.36
CA HIS A 155 -14.41 13.20 -20.64
C HIS A 155 -15.30 11.96 -20.53
N HIS A 156 -16.58 12.08 -20.14
CA HIS A 156 -17.46 10.91 -19.92
C HIS A 156 -17.64 10.03 -21.16
N SER A 157 -17.72 10.62 -22.36
CA SER A 157 -17.82 9.85 -23.61
C SER A 157 -16.56 8.99 -23.85
N ALA A 158 -15.38 9.55 -23.62
CA ALA A 158 -14.12 8.84 -23.72
C ALA A 158 -13.98 7.77 -22.63
N PHE A 159 -14.36 8.11 -21.39
CA PHE A 159 -14.40 7.19 -20.26
C PHE A 159 -15.29 5.98 -20.55
N ASN A 160 -16.51 6.18 -21.07
CA ASN A 160 -17.41 5.08 -21.42
C ASN A 160 -16.82 4.16 -22.51
N LYS A 161 -16.10 4.72 -23.49
CA LYS A 161 -15.38 3.93 -24.50
C LYS A 161 -14.25 3.11 -23.88
N ILE A 162 -13.51 3.70 -22.93
CA ILE A 162 -12.45 3.01 -22.17
C ILE A 162 -13.06 1.85 -21.37
N VAL A 163 -14.10 2.12 -20.58
CA VAL A 163 -14.79 1.11 -19.75
C VAL A 163 -15.37 -0.04 -20.57
N ALA A 164 -15.90 0.24 -21.76
CA ALA A 164 -16.38 -0.77 -22.69
C ALA A 164 -15.26 -1.67 -23.25
N GLN A 165 -14.01 -1.21 -23.20
CA GLN A 165 -12.84 -2.01 -23.56
C GLN A 165 -12.16 -2.63 -22.34
N LEU A 166 -12.63 -2.40 -21.11
CA LEU A 166 -12.10 -3.09 -19.95
C LEU A 166 -12.61 -4.54 -19.90
N ASP A 167 -11.79 -5.43 -19.39
CA ASP A 167 -12.21 -6.79 -19.04
C ASP A 167 -13.29 -6.79 -17.94
N ASP A 168 -13.85 -7.97 -17.66
CA ASP A 168 -14.91 -8.16 -16.65
C ASP A 168 -14.48 -7.76 -15.23
N ARG A 169 -13.18 -7.52 -15.02
CA ARG A 169 -12.58 -7.11 -13.76
C ARG A 169 -12.31 -5.61 -13.71
N GLY A 170 -12.47 -4.89 -14.82
CA GLY A 170 -12.18 -3.45 -14.90
C GLY A 170 -10.68 -3.11 -14.87
N VAL A 171 -9.80 -4.08 -15.14
CA VAL A 171 -8.35 -3.95 -14.90
C VAL A 171 -7.56 -3.82 -16.18
N LYS A 172 -7.88 -4.60 -17.21
CA LYS A 172 -7.14 -4.59 -18.47
C LYS A 172 -8.00 -4.07 -19.60
N MET A 173 -7.41 -3.17 -20.38
CA MET A 173 -7.93 -2.88 -21.70
C MET A 173 -7.73 -4.10 -22.61
N LEU A 174 -8.84 -4.63 -23.12
CA LEU A 174 -8.88 -5.65 -24.17
C LEU A 174 -8.37 -5.09 -25.50
N LYS A 175 -8.62 -3.79 -25.75
CA LYS A 175 -8.15 -3.04 -26.92
C LYS A 175 -7.90 -1.59 -26.54
N GLN A 176 -6.90 -0.95 -27.15
CA GLN A 176 -6.71 0.49 -26.99
C GLN A 176 -7.89 1.25 -27.63
N PRO A 177 -8.63 2.05 -26.86
CA PRO A 177 -9.71 2.86 -27.40
C PRO A 177 -9.14 4.06 -28.15
N LYS A 178 -9.78 4.43 -29.26
CA LYS A 178 -9.46 5.65 -30.00
C LYS A 178 -10.10 6.85 -29.31
N VAL A 179 -9.39 7.42 -28.34
CA VAL A 179 -9.81 8.60 -27.56
C VAL A 179 -8.64 9.59 -27.45
N PRO A 180 -8.90 10.88 -27.22
CA PRO A 180 -7.84 11.86 -26.95
C PRO A 180 -6.99 11.45 -25.75
N LEU A 181 -5.68 11.70 -25.83
CA LEU A 181 -4.71 11.30 -24.80
C LEU A 181 -5.02 11.90 -23.42
N GLU A 182 -5.47 13.14 -23.38
CA GLU A 182 -5.87 13.82 -22.14
C GLU A 182 -7.03 13.09 -21.46
N ALA A 183 -8.07 12.74 -22.24
CA ALA A 183 -9.23 12.01 -21.74
C ALA A 183 -8.87 10.59 -21.28
N GLN A 184 -7.92 9.93 -21.98
CA GLN A 184 -7.38 8.64 -21.55
C GLN A 184 -6.66 8.76 -20.21
N THR A 185 -5.76 9.73 -20.07
CA THR A 185 -5.00 9.97 -18.83
C THR A 185 -5.92 10.28 -17.66
N ALA A 186 -6.96 11.11 -17.87
CA ALA A 186 -7.96 11.41 -16.85
C ALA A 186 -8.75 10.16 -16.41
N ALA A 187 -9.19 9.35 -17.36
CA ALA A 187 -9.91 8.12 -17.09
C ALA A 187 -9.06 7.08 -16.36
N ASP A 188 -7.80 6.88 -16.78
CA ASP A 188 -6.87 5.93 -16.16
C ASP A 188 -6.58 6.32 -14.70
N ARG A 189 -6.37 7.61 -14.44
CA ARG A 189 -6.19 8.12 -13.08
C ARG A 189 -7.42 7.89 -12.21
N ALA A 190 -8.61 8.21 -12.72
CA ALA A 190 -9.84 8.04 -11.97
C ALA A 190 -10.15 6.56 -11.68
N LEU A 191 -9.90 5.66 -12.63
CA LEU A 191 -10.03 4.21 -12.45
C LEU A 191 -9.06 3.69 -11.38
N LEU A 192 -7.82 4.17 -11.39
CA LEU A 192 -6.82 3.80 -10.39
C LEU A 192 -7.22 4.29 -8.99
N ASP A 193 -7.64 5.55 -8.87
CA ASP A 193 -8.06 6.14 -7.59
C ASP A 193 -9.32 5.43 -7.04
N ALA A 194 -10.31 5.17 -7.89
CA ALA A 194 -11.52 4.43 -7.52
C ALA A 194 -11.23 2.98 -7.08
N ARG A 195 -10.29 2.30 -7.77
CA ARG A 195 -9.83 0.98 -7.38
C ARG A 195 -9.16 0.99 -6.01
N ASN A 196 -8.28 1.95 -5.76
CA ASN A 196 -7.61 2.08 -4.46
C ASN A 196 -8.63 2.37 -3.34
N ALA A 197 -9.62 3.22 -3.62
CA ALA A 197 -10.70 3.50 -2.68
C ALA A 197 -11.56 2.26 -2.37
N LEU A 198 -11.88 1.42 -3.37
CA LEU A 198 -12.55 0.14 -3.15
C LEU A 198 -11.71 -0.78 -2.27
N ILE A 199 -10.42 -0.95 -2.58
CA ILE A 199 -9.50 -1.80 -1.79
C ILE A 199 -9.47 -1.34 -0.33
N ALA A 200 -9.33 -0.04 -0.08
CA ALA A 200 -9.33 0.52 1.27
C ALA A 200 -10.64 0.24 2.00
N ARG A 201 -11.79 0.47 1.34
CA ARG A 201 -13.12 0.20 1.91
C ARG A 201 -13.31 -1.28 2.26
N VAL A 202 -12.98 -2.19 1.35
CA VAL A 202 -13.11 -3.64 1.59
C VAL A 202 -12.18 -4.11 2.70
N GLY A 203 -10.95 -3.58 2.72
CA GLY A 203 -10.00 -3.81 3.82
C GLY A 203 -10.56 -3.37 5.17
N GLY A 204 -11.14 -2.16 5.24
CA GLY A 204 -11.82 -1.64 6.42
C GLY A 204 -12.94 -2.56 6.91
N VAL A 205 -13.87 -2.93 6.02
CA VAL A 205 -15.00 -3.83 6.36
C VAL A 205 -14.50 -5.18 6.89
N ALA A 206 -13.48 -5.77 6.27
CA ALA A 206 -12.91 -7.03 6.73
C ALA A 206 -12.28 -6.91 8.12
N ILE A 207 -11.55 -5.82 8.37
CA ILE A 207 -10.96 -5.50 9.67
C ILE A 207 -12.04 -5.30 10.73
N ASP A 208 -13.08 -4.52 10.43
CA ASP A 208 -14.16 -4.24 11.38
C ASP A 208 -14.91 -5.51 11.79
N ARG A 209 -15.19 -6.39 10.82
CA ARG A 209 -15.81 -7.68 11.14
C ARG A 209 -14.88 -8.59 11.95
N ALA A 210 -13.58 -8.58 11.68
CA ALA A 210 -12.60 -9.30 12.49
C ALA A 210 -12.54 -8.75 13.93
N LYS A 211 -12.54 -7.42 14.09
CA LYS A 211 -12.62 -6.75 15.40
C LYS A 211 -13.88 -7.17 16.16
N ALA A 212 -15.03 -7.22 15.49
CA ALA A 212 -16.29 -7.63 16.11
C ALA A 212 -16.25 -9.08 16.61
N VAL A 213 -15.62 -10.00 15.88
CA VAL A 213 -15.40 -11.38 16.32
C VAL A 213 -14.49 -11.43 17.54
N ILE A 214 -13.37 -10.71 17.51
CA ILE A 214 -12.42 -10.68 18.61
C ILE A 214 -13.06 -10.06 19.86
N ALA A 215 -13.84 -8.98 19.71
CA ALA A 215 -14.52 -8.30 20.82
C ALA A 215 -15.50 -9.21 21.56
N LYS A 216 -16.18 -10.12 20.85
CA LYS A 216 -17.07 -11.12 21.45
C LYS A 216 -16.33 -12.14 22.31
N ALA A 217 -15.08 -12.45 21.96
CA ALA A 217 -14.29 -13.43 22.69
C ALA A 217 -13.44 -12.80 23.80
N ASN A 218 -12.90 -11.61 23.55
CA ASN A 218 -12.03 -10.90 24.47
C ASN A 218 -12.06 -9.39 24.13
N ALA A 219 -12.79 -8.62 24.94
CA ALA A 219 -12.95 -7.17 24.74
C ALA A 219 -11.61 -6.42 24.86
N ASP A 220 -10.72 -6.83 25.77
CA ASP A 220 -9.40 -6.22 25.95
C ASP A 220 -8.49 -6.49 24.74
N ALA A 221 -8.56 -7.70 24.19
CA ALA A 221 -7.90 -8.05 22.93
C ALA A 221 -8.38 -7.16 21.78
N ALA A 222 -9.69 -6.95 21.65
CA ALA A 222 -10.24 -6.06 20.63
C ALA A 222 -9.80 -4.61 20.82
N ALA A 223 -9.86 -4.10 22.06
CA ALA A 223 -9.43 -2.76 22.40
C ALA A 223 -7.94 -2.50 22.10
N ARG A 224 -7.11 -3.55 22.13
CA ARG A 224 -5.68 -3.50 21.78
C ARG A 224 -5.42 -3.44 20.28
N ILE A 225 -6.36 -3.84 19.42
CA ILE A 225 -6.20 -3.76 17.96
C ILE A 225 -6.03 -2.31 17.52
N ASP A 226 -6.74 -1.38 18.18
CA ASP A 226 -6.72 0.05 17.88
C ASP A 226 -5.59 0.81 18.59
N LEU A 227 -4.77 0.13 19.41
CA LEU A 227 -3.60 0.77 19.99
C LEU A 227 -2.55 1.01 18.91
N PRO A 228 -1.96 2.22 18.83
CA PRO A 228 -0.97 2.56 17.83
C PRO A 228 0.19 1.57 17.87
N VAL A 229 0.55 1.03 16.71
CA VAL A 229 1.68 0.11 16.57
C VAL A 229 2.90 0.84 16.06
N THR A 230 4.00 0.48 16.70
CA THR A 230 5.38 0.89 16.46
C THR A 230 5.75 0.85 14.97
N LEU A 231 6.61 1.78 14.58
CA LEU A 231 6.93 2.33 13.26
C LEU A 231 7.41 1.39 12.13
N ARG A 232 7.13 0.08 12.12
CA ARG A 232 7.68 -0.83 11.10
C ARG A 232 6.70 -1.71 10.35
N ALA A 233 5.42 -1.68 10.69
CA ALA A 233 4.40 -2.46 10.01
C ALA A 233 3.24 -1.56 9.58
N THR A 234 2.83 -1.67 8.32
CA THR A 234 1.56 -1.14 7.83
C THR A 234 0.41 -1.72 8.69
N PRO A 235 -0.70 -1.01 8.88
CA PRO A 235 -1.84 -1.50 9.68
C PRO A 235 -2.37 -2.87 9.20
N ARG A 236 -2.24 -3.15 7.90
CA ARG A 236 -2.47 -4.46 7.29
C ARG A 236 -1.51 -5.53 7.85
N GLU A 237 -0.21 -5.24 7.88
CA GLU A 237 0.81 -6.11 8.48
C GLU A 237 0.60 -6.28 9.99
N VAL A 238 0.12 -5.25 10.69
CA VAL A 238 -0.23 -5.30 12.12
C VAL A 238 -1.41 -6.23 12.39
N ALA A 239 -2.47 -6.15 11.58
CA ALA A 239 -3.62 -7.06 11.69
C ALA A 239 -3.21 -8.52 11.40
N LEU A 240 -2.34 -8.73 10.41
CA LEU A 240 -1.75 -10.04 10.07
C LEU A 240 -0.83 -10.60 11.16
N LEU A 241 0.08 -9.78 11.70
CA LEU A 241 1.03 -10.16 12.75
C LEU A 241 0.33 -10.49 14.08
N ARG A 242 -0.81 -9.84 14.36
CA ARG A 242 -1.61 -10.10 15.56
C ARG A 242 -2.53 -11.31 15.42
N ALA A 243 -2.93 -11.68 14.20
CA ALA A 243 -3.83 -12.79 13.92
C ALA A 243 -3.16 -14.17 13.77
N CYS A 244 -1.82 -14.30 13.85
CA CYS A 244 -1.08 -15.55 13.61
C CYS A 244 -0.06 -15.87 14.72
N GLN A 245 -0.20 -17.01 15.42
CA GLN A 245 0.92 -17.77 16.02
C GLN A 245 0.53 -19.21 16.40
N VAL A 246 1.19 -20.21 15.79
CA VAL A 246 1.77 -21.41 16.43
C VAL A 246 3.01 -21.82 15.59
N HIS A 247 4.03 -22.33 16.26
CA HIS A 247 5.31 -22.89 15.79
C HIS A 247 5.35 -23.63 14.44
N LEU A 248 5.32 -22.89 13.34
CA LEU A 248 5.97 -23.25 12.08
C LEU A 248 6.73 -22.01 11.61
N ALA A 249 7.93 -22.21 11.07
CA ALA A 249 8.87 -21.18 10.65
C ALA A 249 8.18 -19.88 10.17
N ALA A 250 8.56 -18.77 10.80
CA ALA A 250 7.94 -17.45 10.75
C ALA A 250 8.00 -16.73 9.38
N SER A 251 8.08 -17.44 8.27
CA SER A 251 8.16 -16.87 6.92
C SER A 251 7.17 -17.46 5.93
N ASN A 252 6.36 -18.45 6.29
CA ASN A 252 5.60 -19.18 5.26
C ASN A 252 4.09 -18.99 5.37
N VAL A 253 3.47 -18.71 6.51
CA VAL A 253 2.00 -18.57 6.57
C VAL A 253 1.55 -17.13 6.41
N ALA A 254 2.22 -16.16 7.02
CA ALA A 254 1.92 -14.74 6.79
C ALA A 254 2.41 -14.30 5.41
N THR A 255 3.59 -14.76 4.98
CA THR A 255 4.06 -14.62 3.60
C THR A 255 3.21 -15.45 2.66
N SER A 256 2.75 -16.68 2.97
CA SER A 256 1.77 -17.36 2.10
C SER A 256 0.40 -16.72 2.14
N LEU A 257 -0.06 -16.04 3.20
CA LEU A 257 -1.37 -15.37 3.22
C LEU A 257 -1.28 -14.00 2.53
N VAL A 258 -0.17 -13.27 2.70
CA VAL A 258 0.11 -12.03 1.96
C VAL A 258 0.45 -12.34 0.52
N ASP A 259 1.26 -13.35 0.23
CA ASP A 259 1.52 -13.87 -1.11
C ASP A 259 0.30 -14.59 -1.66
N SER A 260 -0.63 -15.13 -0.88
CA SER A 260 -1.91 -15.66 -1.38
C SER A 260 -2.96 -14.58 -1.50
N LEU A 261 -2.91 -13.48 -0.77
CA LEU A 261 -3.77 -12.30 -0.99
C LEU A 261 -3.19 -11.42 -2.09
N THR A 262 -1.88 -11.46 -2.31
CA THR A 262 -1.15 -10.80 -3.40
C THR A 262 -1.14 -11.67 -4.63
N GLU A 263 -1.07 -13.00 -4.53
CA GLU A 263 -1.37 -13.96 -5.59
C GLU A 263 -2.85 -13.99 -5.85
N LEU A 264 -3.76 -14.01 -4.88
CA LEU A 264 -5.20 -13.86 -5.17
C LEU A 264 -5.49 -12.47 -5.72
N ALA A 265 -4.81 -11.40 -5.31
CA ALA A 265 -4.93 -10.10 -5.98
C ALA A 265 -4.22 -10.07 -7.35
N ARG A 266 -3.19 -10.87 -7.63
CA ARG A 266 -2.53 -10.98 -8.95
C ARG A 266 -3.27 -11.96 -9.89
N ILE A 267 -3.87 -13.01 -9.35
CA ILE A 267 -4.72 -14.02 -9.99
C ILE A 267 -6.11 -13.42 -10.22
N ALA A 268 -6.64 -12.62 -9.28
CA ALA A 268 -7.89 -11.87 -9.40
C ALA A 268 -7.73 -10.53 -10.16
N TRP A 269 -6.55 -9.89 -10.17
CA TRP A 269 -6.32 -8.63 -10.90
C TRP A 269 -5.08 -8.62 -11.79
N ARG A 270 -4.80 -9.75 -12.47
CA ARG A 270 -3.74 -9.94 -13.49
C ARG A 270 -2.95 -8.66 -13.78
N LEU A 271 -1.87 -8.40 -13.05
CA LEU A 271 -0.73 -7.76 -13.72
C LEU A 271 -0.40 -8.66 -14.92
N PRO A 272 0.11 -8.15 -16.06
CA PRO A 272 0.71 -9.06 -17.02
C PRO A 272 1.71 -9.91 -16.25
N GLU A 273 1.45 -11.22 -16.15
CA GLU A 273 2.47 -12.15 -15.70
C GLU A 273 3.68 -11.84 -16.56
N LYS A 274 4.78 -11.42 -15.94
CA LYS A 274 6.05 -11.30 -16.65
C LYS A 274 6.22 -12.67 -17.34
N PRO A 275 6.22 -12.73 -18.68
CA PRO A 275 6.20 -13.99 -19.38
C PRO A 275 7.37 -14.81 -18.89
N VAL A 276 7.07 -15.98 -18.33
CA VAL A 276 8.10 -16.87 -17.82
C VAL A 276 8.69 -17.58 -19.01
N HIS A 277 10.00 -17.42 -19.20
CA HIS A 277 10.69 -18.08 -20.28
C HIS A 277 11.37 -19.35 -19.77
N PRO A 278 11.20 -20.51 -20.43
CA PRO A 278 11.99 -21.68 -20.07
C PRO A 278 13.47 -21.36 -20.27
N TYR A 279 14.28 -21.70 -19.27
CA TYR A 279 15.72 -21.49 -19.35
C TYR A 279 16.31 -22.31 -20.49
N SER A 280 17.14 -21.67 -21.31
CA SER A 280 17.94 -22.32 -22.35
C SER A 280 19.29 -21.63 -22.42
N ALA A 281 20.37 -22.41 -22.43
CA ALA A 281 21.72 -21.89 -22.54
C ALA A 281 21.95 -21.14 -23.87
N SER A 282 21.11 -21.35 -24.89
CA SER A 282 21.20 -20.68 -26.19
C SER A 282 20.34 -19.40 -26.28
N LYS A 283 19.53 -19.10 -25.27
CA LYS A 283 18.63 -17.95 -25.25
C LYS A 283 19.22 -16.83 -24.38
N THR A 284 19.09 -15.59 -24.84
CA THR A 284 19.47 -14.39 -24.07
C THR A 284 18.28 -13.92 -23.23
N PHE A 285 18.54 -13.46 -22.01
CA PHE A 285 17.51 -12.98 -21.08
C PHE A 285 17.88 -11.60 -20.56
N ALA A 286 16.94 -10.66 -20.48
CA ALA A 286 17.21 -9.32 -19.94
C ALA A 286 17.16 -9.29 -18.39
N ILE A 287 17.82 -8.30 -17.78
CA ILE A 287 17.70 -8.05 -16.33
C ILE A 287 16.23 -7.74 -16.01
N GLY A 288 15.67 -8.43 -15.01
CA GLY A 288 14.27 -8.35 -14.61
C GLY A 288 13.34 -9.34 -15.31
N GLU A 289 13.82 -10.15 -16.25
CA GLU A 289 13.03 -11.25 -16.82
C GLU A 289 12.89 -12.42 -15.86
N LEU A 290 11.74 -13.09 -15.94
CA LEU A 290 11.48 -14.32 -15.20
C LEU A 290 11.83 -15.52 -16.08
N ILE A 291 12.63 -16.42 -15.52
CA ILE A 291 12.99 -17.69 -16.15
C ILE A 291 12.49 -18.86 -15.31
N GLU A 292 12.24 -19.99 -15.97
CA GLU A 292 11.97 -21.27 -15.33
C GLU A 292 13.11 -22.24 -15.62
N HIS A 293 13.91 -22.53 -14.59
CA HIS A 293 15.03 -23.44 -14.66
C HIS A 293 14.61 -24.83 -14.17
N PRO A 294 14.92 -25.93 -14.91
CA PRO A 294 14.43 -27.27 -14.57
C PRO A 294 14.87 -27.77 -13.19
N LYS A 295 16.01 -27.27 -12.68
CA LYS A 295 16.54 -27.65 -11.36
C LYS A 295 16.17 -26.69 -10.22
N PHE A 296 16.03 -25.39 -10.50
CA PHE A 296 15.94 -24.35 -9.47
C PHE A 296 14.56 -23.69 -9.43
N GLY A 297 13.65 -24.10 -10.31
CA GLY A 297 12.33 -23.53 -10.44
C GLY A 297 12.36 -22.14 -11.08
N ARG A 298 11.43 -21.29 -10.64
CA ARG A 298 11.25 -19.93 -11.17
C ARG A 298 12.25 -18.97 -10.52
N GLY A 299 12.92 -18.14 -11.32
CA GLY A 299 13.86 -17.15 -10.83
C GLY A 299 13.88 -15.88 -11.66
N GLU A 300 14.35 -14.76 -11.08
CA GLU A 300 14.46 -13.46 -11.74
C GLU A 300 15.92 -13.13 -12.08
N VAL A 301 16.18 -12.71 -13.30
CA VAL A 301 17.53 -12.28 -13.74
C VAL A 301 17.89 -10.97 -13.05
N VAL A 302 18.89 -10.98 -12.17
CA VAL A 302 19.30 -9.82 -11.37
C VAL A 302 20.56 -9.14 -11.91
N SER A 303 21.41 -9.86 -12.65
CA SER A 303 22.59 -9.26 -13.28
C SER A 303 22.98 -10.02 -14.55
N MET A 304 23.72 -9.35 -15.44
CA MET A 304 24.32 -9.98 -16.62
C MET A 304 25.76 -9.51 -16.78
N LEU A 305 26.70 -10.45 -16.85
CA LEU A 305 28.11 -10.15 -17.06
C LEU A 305 28.77 -11.23 -17.93
N ALA A 306 29.35 -10.82 -19.06
CA ALA A 306 30.21 -11.65 -19.91
C ALA A 306 29.65 -13.05 -20.27
N GLY A 307 28.41 -13.12 -20.75
CA GLY A 307 27.78 -14.41 -21.12
C GLY A 307 27.23 -15.21 -19.93
N ARG A 308 27.16 -14.60 -18.75
CA ARG A 308 26.55 -15.18 -17.56
C ARG A 308 25.41 -14.29 -17.10
N ILE A 309 24.36 -14.92 -16.58
CA ILE A 309 23.28 -14.25 -15.87
C ILE A 309 23.33 -14.68 -14.42
N ASP A 310 23.18 -13.72 -13.50
CA ASP A 310 22.83 -14.05 -12.13
C ASP A 310 21.31 -14.07 -12.02
N VAL A 311 20.78 -15.12 -11.40
CA VAL A 311 19.35 -15.32 -11.24
C VAL A 311 19.05 -15.53 -9.75
N GLN A 312 18.11 -14.77 -9.24
CA GLN A 312 17.60 -14.93 -7.88
C GLN A 312 16.47 -15.95 -7.89
N PHE A 313 16.72 -17.12 -7.29
CA PHE A 313 15.74 -18.18 -7.06
C PHE A 313 15.28 -18.15 -5.58
N PRO A 314 14.22 -18.88 -5.20
CA PRO A 314 13.78 -18.99 -3.81
C PRO A 314 14.87 -19.54 -2.87
N GLU A 315 15.71 -20.43 -3.38
CA GLU A 315 16.79 -21.08 -2.62
C GLU A 315 18.08 -20.25 -2.54
N GLY A 316 18.17 -19.15 -3.29
CA GLY A 316 19.34 -18.28 -3.31
C GLY A 316 19.68 -17.73 -4.69
N LYS A 317 20.80 -17.00 -4.75
CA LYS A 317 21.32 -16.42 -5.98
C LYS A 317 22.23 -17.43 -6.69
N PHE A 318 21.97 -17.72 -7.96
CA PHE A 318 22.76 -18.64 -8.76
C PHE A 318 23.22 -17.98 -10.06
N THR A 319 24.47 -18.25 -10.47
CA THR A 319 25.00 -17.78 -11.75
C THR A 319 24.81 -18.87 -12.81
N LEU A 320 24.09 -18.56 -13.88
CA LEU A 320 23.86 -19.46 -15.02
C LEU A 320 24.69 -19.01 -16.22
N VAL A 321 25.31 -19.96 -16.90
CA VAL A 321 26.13 -19.72 -18.10
C VAL A 321 25.24 -19.84 -19.34
N HIS A 322 25.18 -18.79 -20.16
CA HIS A 322 24.58 -18.86 -21.48
C HIS A 322 25.66 -18.71 -22.56
N VAL A 323 25.53 -19.48 -23.63
CA VAL A 323 26.40 -19.36 -24.79
C VAL A 323 25.80 -18.29 -25.69
N PRO A 324 26.50 -17.16 -25.93
CA PRO A 324 26.00 -16.16 -26.86
C PRO A 324 25.81 -16.82 -28.24
N PRO A 325 24.76 -16.45 -29.00
CA PRO A 325 24.55 -16.99 -30.34
C PRO A 325 25.81 -16.77 -31.16
N ARG A 326 26.30 -17.82 -31.84
CA ARG A 326 27.40 -17.68 -32.82
C ARG A 326 26.93 -16.64 -33.84
N ARG A 327 27.62 -15.50 -33.88
CA ARG A 327 27.41 -14.46 -34.89
C ARG A 327 27.75 -14.98 -36.27
#